data_AF-A0A9W7YI23-F1
#
_entry.id   AF-A0A9W7YI23-F1
#
_cell.length_a   1.000
_cell.length_b   1.000
_cell.length_c   1.000
_cell.angle_alpha   90.00
_cell.angle_beta   90.00
_cell.angle_gamma   90.00
#
_symmetry.space_group_name_H-M   'P 1'
#
loop_
_entity.id
_entity.type
_entity.pdbx_description
1 polymer ?
#
loop_
_entity_poly.entity_id
_entity_poly.type
_entity_poly.pdbx_seq_one_letter_code
_entity_poly.pdbx_strand_id
1 'polypeptide(L)'
;MKKKAPEQSHAERLVKTCAEIVAEVIVLQSRGEKVNLNELKGKYARINQLSSQPRLVDIIAAIPEQHKKTLLPKLKAKPVRTASGIAVVAVMCKPHRCPHIAMTGNICVYCPGGPDSDFEYSTQSYTGYEPTSMRAIRARYDPFEQSRGRVEQLKTLGHSVDKVEFIVMGGTFMSLPESYRDWFIMNLHDSLSGHRSSSVAEAVRMSEQSQTKCIGITIETRPDAALKPHLSHMLRYG
;
A
#
# COMPACT_ATOMS: atom_id res chain seq x y z
N MET A 1 7.39 50.89 -14.42
CA MET A 1 6.64 49.75 -13.84
C MET A 1 7.54 48.52 -13.88
N LYS A 2 8.07 48.08 -12.73
CA LYS A 2 8.85 46.83 -12.66
C LYS A 2 7.88 45.67 -12.90
N LYS A 3 8.03 44.95 -14.01
CA LYS A 3 7.29 43.71 -14.29
C LYS A 3 7.56 42.75 -13.13
N LYS A 4 6.54 42.44 -12.32
CA LYS A 4 6.58 41.38 -11.31
C LYS A 4 6.92 40.10 -12.06
N ALA A 5 8.00 39.42 -11.68
CA ALA A 5 8.32 38.11 -12.22
C ALA A 5 7.11 37.17 -12.02
N PRO A 6 6.79 36.28 -12.98
CA PRO A 6 5.66 35.37 -12.85
C PRO A 6 5.82 34.57 -11.55
N GLU A 7 4.79 34.59 -10.70
CA GLU A 7 4.78 33.81 -9.46
C GLU A 7 4.86 32.34 -9.83
N GLN A 8 6.01 31.72 -9.55
CA GLN A 8 6.22 30.30 -9.81
C GLN A 8 5.17 29.47 -9.08
N SER A 9 4.54 28.56 -9.81
CA SER A 9 3.54 27.63 -9.28
C SER A 9 4.15 26.76 -8.18
N HIS A 10 3.33 26.32 -7.22
CA HIS A 10 3.77 25.41 -6.15
C HIS A 10 4.43 24.14 -6.71
N ALA A 11 3.91 23.61 -7.81
CA ALA A 11 4.48 22.45 -8.51
C ALA A 11 5.88 22.72 -9.07
N GLU A 12 6.10 23.90 -9.66
CA GLU A 12 7.42 24.29 -10.20
C GLU A 12 8.45 24.41 -9.08
N ARG A 13 8.06 25.01 -7.95
CA ARG A 13 8.92 25.12 -6.76
C ARG A 13 9.27 23.74 -6.20
N LEU A 14 8.31 22.81 -6.18
CA LEU A 14 8.54 21.43 -5.73
C LEU A 14 9.56 20.71 -6.62
N VAL A 15 9.39 20.78 -7.95
CA VAL A 15 10.29 20.17 -8.92
C VAL A 15 11.70 20.75 -8.80
N LYS A 16 11.80 22.09 -8.72
CA LYS A 16 13.08 22.78 -8.52
C LYS A 16 13.77 22.33 -7.23
N THR A 17 13.04 22.27 -6.14
CA THR A 17 13.57 21.84 -4.83
C THR A 17 14.08 20.40 -4.90
N CYS A 18 13.33 19.49 -5.53
CA CYS A 18 13.75 18.10 -5.67
C CYS A 18 15.02 17.98 -6.52
N ALA A 19 15.13 18.73 -7.62
CA ALA A 19 16.32 18.76 -8.47
C ALA A 19 17.56 19.27 -7.71
N GLU A 20 17.41 20.34 -6.92
CA GLU A 20 18.51 20.90 -6.10
C GLU A 20 18.97 19.92 -5.01
N ILE A 21 18.03 19.24 -4.34
CA ILE A 21 18.35 18.20 -3.35
C ILE A 21 19.13 17.07 -4.02
N VAL A 22 18.69 16.59 -5.18
CA VAL A 22 19.36 15.49 -5.90
C VAL A 22 20.76 15.89 -6.35
N ALA A 23 20.94 17.10 -6.87
CA ALA A 23 22.25 17.62 -7.28
C ALA A 23 23.25 17.63 -6.10
N GLU A 24 22.81 18.13 -4.94
CA GLU A 24 23.64 18.16 -3.73
C GLU A 24 23.98 16.73 -3.25
N VAL A 25 23.00 15.82 -3.29
CA VAL A 25 23.21 14.41 -2.92
C VAL A 25 24.25 13.73 -3.82
N ILE A 26 24.26 14.04 -5.13
CA ILE A 26 25.26 13.50 -6.08
C ILE A 26 26.66 14.03 -5.73
N VAL A 27 26.79 15.31 -5.40
CA VAL A 27 28.08 15.93 -5.03
C VAL A 27 28.61 15.38 -3.71
N LEU A 28 27.77 15.27 -2.68
CA LEU A 28 28.16 14.69 -1.39
C LEU A 28 28.58 13.22 -1.55
N GLN A 29 27.89 12.49 -2.42
CA GLN A 29 28.20 11.10 -2.73
C GLN A 29 29.56 10.96 -3.45
N SER A 30 29.89 11.83 -4.41
CA SER A 30 31.19 11.77 -5.10
C SER A 30 32.37 12.10 -4.17
N ARG A 31 32.11 12.85 -3.10
CA ARG A 31 33.07 13.15 -2.03
C ARG A 31 33.15 12.08 -0.94
N GLY A 32 32.26 11.09 -0.95
CA GLY A 32 32.21 10.03 0.07
C GLY A 32 31.64 10.48 1.42
N GLU A 33 30.97 11.63 1.48
CA GLU A 33 30.40 12.17 2.72
C GLU A 33 29.05 11.52 3.08
N LYS A 34 28.71 11.56 4.37
CA LYS A 34 27.46 11.00 4.88
C LYS A 34 26.29 11.93 4.54
N VAL A 35 25.37 11.46 3.71
CA VAL A 35 24.20 12.24 3.28
C VAL A 35 23.12 12.26 4.37
N ASN A 36 22.82 13.45 4.91
CA ASN A 36 21.68 13.66 5.82
C ASN A 36 20.48 14.23 5.06
N LEU A 37 19.56 13.37 4.62
CA LEU A 37 18.41 13.78 3.81
C LEU A 37 17.44 14.70 4.55
N ASN A 38 17.24 14.54 5.86
CA ASN A 38 16.27 15.35 6.60
C ASN A 38 16.71 16.81 6.67
N GLU A 39 18.00 17.03 6.84
CA GLU A 39 18.60 18.37 6.85
C GLU A 39 18.53 19.02 5.47
N LEU A 40 18.89 18.29 4.42
CA LEU A 40 18.79 18.77 3.03
C LEU A 40 17.35 19.15 2.67
N LYS A 41 16.38 18.30 3.01
CA LYS A 41 14.96 18.59 2.80
C LYS A 41 14.52 19.86 3.50
N GLY A 42 14.94 20.08 4.74
CA GLY A 42 14.64 21.29 5.50
C GLY A 42 15.30 22.54 4.89
N LYS A 43 16.57 22.45 4.50
CA LYS A 43 17.35 23.53 3.88
C LYS A 43 16.70 23.99 2.58
N TYR A 44 16.51 23.09 1.62
CA TYR A 44 15.99 23.44 0.30
C TYR A 44 14.49 23.76 0.30
N ALA A 45 13.70 23.19 1.21
CA ALA A 45 12.30 23.60 1.38
C ALA A 45 12.18 25.06 1.86
N ARG A 46 13.09 25.51 2.75
CA ARG A 46 13.12 26.90 3.21
C ARG A 46 13.59 27.85 2.11
N ILE A 47 14.62 27.49 1.36
CA ILE A 47 15.15 28.30 0.24
C ILE A 47 14.07 28.54 -0.83
N ASN A 48 13.35 27.49 -1.21
CA ASN A 48 12.33 27.55 -2.26
C ASN A 48 10.92 27.88 -1.73
N GLN A 49 10.79 28.24 -0.44
CA GLN A 49 9.54 28.64 0.21
C GLN A 49 8.39 27.64 0.01
N LEU A 50 8.69 26.35 0.19
CA LEU A 50 7.70 25.29 0.18
C LEU A 50 6.91 25.26 1.49
N SER A 51 5.60 25.07 1.39
CA SER A 51 4.69 24.92 2.54
C SER A 51 4.94 23.64 3.35
N SER A 52 5.49 22.61 2.70
CA SER A 52 5.79 21.32 3.31
C SER A 52 7.06 20.75 2.72
N GLN A 53 7.75 19.88 3.48
CA GLN A 53 8.93 19.21 2.96
C GLN A 53 8.57 18.25 1.83
N PRO A 54 9.40 18.13 0.77
CA PRO A 54 9.16 17.20 -0.32
C PRO A 54 9.09 15.76 0.19
N ARG A 55 8.26 14.91 -0.42
CA ARG A 55 8.20 13.49 -0.02
C ARG A 55 9.42 12.77 -0.60
N LEU A 56 9.83 11.68 0.06
CA LEU A 56 10.94 10.87 -0.44
C LEU A 56 10.66 10.35 -1.86
N VAL A 57 9.41 10.01 -2.15
CA VAL A 57 8.91 9.60 -3.47
C VAL A 57 9.22 10.65 -4.54
N ASP A 58 8.96 11.93 -4.26
CA ASP A 58 9.17 13.04 -5.20
C ASP A 58 10.68 13.25 -5.46
N ILE A 59 11.51 13.08 -4.42
CA ILE A 59 12.97 13.16 -4.52
C ILE A 59 13.51 12.00 -5.35
N ILE A 60 13.04 10.77 -5.12
CA ILE A 60 13.45 9.59 -5.88
C ILE A 60 13.10 9.73 -7.36
N ALA A 61 11.91 10.26 -7.67
CA ALA A 61 11.48 10.50 -9.04
C ALA A 61 12.35 11.53 -9.79
N ALA A 62 12.99 12.46 -9.07
CA ALA A 62 13.88 13.46 -9.64
C ALA A 62 15.33 12.95 -9.88
N ILE A 63 15.67 11.72 -9.50
CA ILE A 63 17.02 11.18 -9.65
C ILE A 63 17.28 10.79 -11.12
N PRO A 64 18.39 11.29 -11.74
CA PRO A 64 18.80 10.85 -13.08
C PRO A 64 19.05 9.34 -13.14
N GLU A 65 18.64 8.69 -14.24
CA GLU A 65 18.70 7.22 -14.39
C GLU A 65 20.13 6.67 -14.22
N GLN A 66 21.15 7.46 -14.57
CA GLN A 66 22.58 7.14 -14.41
C GLN A 66 22.98 6.93 -12.94
N HIS A 67 22.45 7.75 -12.03
CA HIS A 67 22.78 7.71 -10.59
C HIS A 67 21.80 6.89 -9.77
N LYS A 68 20.66 6.51 -10.35
CA LYS A 68 19.56 5.83 -9.68
C LYS A 68 19.99 4.50 -9.06
N LYS A 69 20.80 3.70 -9.75
CA LYS A 69 21.33 2.41 -9.21
C LYS A 69 22.18 2.59 -7.95
N THR A 70 22.96 3.66 -7.88
CA THR A 70 23.88 3.93 -6.77
C THR A 70 23.18 4.62 -5.60
N LEU A 71 22.26 5.54 -5.89
CA LEU A 71 21.58 6.35 -4.89
C LEU A 71 20.36 5.65 -4.27
N LEU A 72 19.55 4.92 -5.04
CA LEU A 72 18.35 4.24 -4.52
C LEU A 72 18.62 3.40 -3.26
N PRO A 73 19.63 2.50 -3.23
CA PRO A 73 19.90 1.69 -2.04
C PRO A 73 20.20 2.50 -0.79
N LYS A 74 20.85 3.66 -0.92
CA LYS A 74 21.20 4.56 0.19
C LYS A 74 20.02 5.42 0.65
N LEU A 75 19.08 5.70 -0.25
CA LEU A 75 17.89 6.50 0.01
C LEU A 75 16.68 5.65 0.45
N LYS A 76 16.75 4.31 0.34
CA LYS A 76 15.68 3.40 0.80
C LYS A 76 15.38 3.65 2.27
N ALA A 77 14.15 4.07 2.54
CA ALA A 77 13.65 4.20 3.90
C ALA A 77 13.52 2.80 4.52
N LYS A 78 14.34 2.49 5.54
CA LYS A 78 14.23 1.29 6.38
C LYS A 78 14.22 -0.04 5.58
N PRO A 79 15.39 -0.54 5.13
CA PRO A 79 15.50 -1.79 4.36
C PRO A 79 14.95 -3.04 5.09
N VAL A 80 14.78 -2.96 6.42
CA VAL A 80 14.36 -4.06 7.30
C VAL A 80 13.00 -4.66 6.93
N ARG A 81 12.06 -3.87 6.40
CA ARG A 81 10.69 -4.37 6.08
C ARG A 81 10.59 -5.19 4.79
N THR A 82 11.67 -5.32 4.03
CA THR A 82 11.72 -6.12 2.78
C THR A 82 13.04 -6.88 2.67
N ALA A 83 13.73 -7.09 3.79
CA ALA A 83 15.02 -7.78 3.81
C ALA A 83 14.91 -9.23 3.32
N SER A 84 13.74 -9.87 3.49
CA SER A 84 13.45 -11.21 2.96
C SER A 84 13.12 -11.23 1.45
N GLY A 85 13.01 -10.05 0.81
CA GLY A 85 12.59 -9.94 -0.59
C GLY A 85 11.09 -10.17 -0.82
N ILE A 86 10.28 -10.22 0.23
CA ILE A 86 8.82 -10.39 0.16
C ILE A 86 8.15 -9.05 0.47
N ALA A 87 7.28 -8.61 -0.43
CA ALA A 87 6.44 -7.43 -0.25
C ALA A 87 5.11 -7.82 0.40
N VAL A 88 4.93 -7.47 1.67
CA VAL A 88 3.66 -7.70 2.38
C VAL A 88 2.64 -6.62 2.02
N VAL A 89 1.52 -7.04 1.46
CA VAL A 89 0.41 -6.19 1.02
C VAL A 89 -0.84 -6.53 1.83
N ALA A 90 -1.11 -5.71 2.84
CA ALA A 90 -2.31 -5.83 3.65
C ALA A 90 -3.48 -5.07 2.99
N VAL A 91 -4.61 -5.76 2.81
CA VAL A 91 -5.85 -5.28 2.19
C VAL A 91 -7.02 -5.53 3.13
N MET A 92 -8.05 -4.69 3.06
CA MET A 92 -9.25 -4.84 3.87
C MET A 92 -10.47 -5.14 3.00
N CYS A 93 -11.29 -6.09 3.43
CA CYS A 93 -12.58 -6.34 2.81
C CYS A 93 -13.60 -5.25 3.20
N LYS A 94 -14.75 -5.22 2.53
CA LYS A 94 -15.82 -4.27 2.85
C LYS A 94 -16.21 -4.33 4.34
N PRO A 95 -16.54 -3.18 4.96
CA PRO A 95 -17.19 -3.14 6.26
C PRO A 95 -18.48 -3.96 6.23
N HIS A 96 -18.64 -4.87 7.19
CA HIS A 96 -19.83 -5.70 7.35
C HIS A 96 -19.97 -6.11 8.82
N ARG A 97 -21.19 -6.45 9.22
CA ARG A 97 -21.47 -6.93 10.57
C ARG A 97 -21.00 -8.36 10.75
N CYS A 98 -20.48 -8.70 11.93
CA CYS A 98 -20.15 -10.08 12.28
C CYS A 98 -21.39 -10.99 12.26
N PRO A 99 -21.25 -12.27 11.87
CA PRO A 99 -22.40 -13.18 11.78
C PRO A 99 -23.03 -13.50 13.15
N HIS A 100 -22.24 -13.48 14.23
CA HIS A 100 -22.74 -13.82 15.56
C HIS A 100 -23.78 -12.82 16.10
N ILE A 101 -23.84 -11.59 15.57
CA ILE A 101 -24.84 -10.60 15.98
C ILE A 101 -26.27 -11.11 15.78
N ALA A 102 -26.50 -11.96 14.77
CA ALA A 102 -27.80 -12.58 14.53
C ALA A 102 -28.20 -13.61 15.60
N MET A 103 -27.22 -14.18 16.31
CA MET A 103 -27.43 -15.17 17.37
C MET A 103 -27.41 -14.55 18.77
N THR A 104 -26.51 -13.60 19.03
CA THR A 104 -26.29 -13.01 20.35
C THR A 104 -26.99 -11.67 20.55
N GLY A 105 -27.47 -11.04 19.47
CA GLY A 105 -28.08 -9.72 19.47
C GLY A 105 -27.10 -8.54 19.65
N ASN A 106 -25.81 -8.81 19.91
CA ASN A 106 -24.82 -7.80 20.24
C ASN A 106 -23.46 -8.08 19.58
N ILE A 107 -22.67 -7.02 19.40
CA ILE A 107 -21.25 -7.11 19.00
C ILE A 107 -20.37 -7.57 20.17
N CYS A 108 -19.12 -7.98 19.89
CA CYS A 108 -18.16 -8.32 20.95
C CYS A 108 -17.83 -7.08 21.81
N VAL A 109 -17.82 -7.25 23.14
CA VAL A 109 -17.61 -6.18 24.13
C VAL A 109 -16.33 -5.37 23.88
N TYR A 110 -15.25 -6.03 23.43
CA TYR A 110 -13.96 -5.39 23.20
C TYR A 110 -13.72 -4.97 21.74
N CYS A 111 -14.74 -5.03 20.87
CA CYS A 111 -14.57 -4.66 19.48
C CYS A 111 -14.76 -3.14 19.32
N PRO A 112 -13.70 -2.37 18.99
CA PRO A 112 -13.78 -0.91 18.99
C PRO A 112 -14.55 -0.34 17.79
N GLY A 113 -14.53 -1.04 16.65
CA GLY A 113 -14.99 -0.50 15.37
C GLY A 113 -15.95 -1.41 14.61
N GLY A 114 -16.28 -1.00 13.39
CA GLY A 114 -17.24 -1.68 12.51
C GLY A 114 -18.45 -0.80 12.18
N PRO A 115 -19.40 -1.33 11.39
CA PRO A 115 -20.54 -0.55 10.88
C PRO A 115 -21.46 0.06 11.94
N ASP A 116 -21.50 -0.53 13.14
CA ASP A 116 -22.36 -0.12 14.25
C ASP A 116 -21.59 0.67 15.33
N SER A 117 -20.40 1.18 15.00
CA SER A 117 -19.56 1.98 15.90
C SER A 117 -19.56 3.46 15.51
N ASP A 118 -19.06 4.32 16.40
CA ASP A 118 -18.85 5.75 16.14
C ASP A 118 -17.76 6.02 15.09
N PHE A 119 -17.00 5.00 14.68
CA PHE A 119 -15.94 5.14 13.68
C PHE A 119 -16.51 4.98 12.27
N GLU A 120 -16.65 6.12 11.58
CA GLU A 120 -17.18 6.18 10.21
C GLU A 120 -16.40 5.28 9.24
N TYR A 121 -17.14 4.48 8.47
CA TYR A 121 -16.60 3.62 7.40
C TYR A 121 -15.45 2.71 7.83
N SER A 122 -15.39 2.32 9.10
CA SER A 122 -14.38 1.41 9.64
C SER A 122 -14.77 -0.07 9.42
N THR A 123 -13.77 -0.91 9.19
CA THR A 123 -13.95 -2.37 9.22
C THR A 123 -14.04 -2.87 10.66
N GLN A 124 -14.65 -4.03 10.84
CA GLN A 124 -14.80 -4.64 12.16
C GLN A 124 -13.45 -4.74 12.87
N SER A 125 -13.40 -4.34 14.15
CA SER A 125 -12.20 -4.32 15.00
C SER A 125 -11.15 -3.24 14.70
N TYR A 126 -11.35 -2.37 13.69
CA TYR A 126 -10.44 -1.28 13.35
C TYR A 126 -11.08 0.09 13.57
N THR A 127 -10.26 1.11 13.83
CA THR A 127 -10.75 2.49 14.07
C THR A 127 -10.84 3.34 12.80
N GLY A 128 -10.19 2.92 11.71
CA GLY A 128 -10.13 3.69 10.46
C GLY A 128 -8.91 4.61 10.36
N TYR A 129 -8.25 4.92 11.48
CA TYR A 129 -7.06 5.77 11.52
C TYR A 129 -5.75 5.02 11.26
N GLU A 130 -5.79 3.69 11.19
CA GLU A 130 -4.60 2.90 10.88
C GLU A 130 -4.17 3.15 9.42
N PRO A 131 -2.87 3.13 9.11
CA PRO A 131 -2.40 3.40 7.74
C PRO A 131 -3.02 2.50 6.68
N THR A 132 -3.35 1.25 7.02
CA THR A 132 -3.99 0.33 6.09
C THR A 132 -5.48 0.63 5.95
N SER A 133 -6.19 0.90 7.05
CA SER A 133 -7.59 1.32 7.03
C SER A 133 -7.78 2.60 6.21
N MET A 134 -6.92 3.61 6.41
CA MET A 134 -6.96 4.85 5.62
C MET A 134 -6.76 4.61 4.12
N ARG A 135 -5.93 3.63 3.72
CA ARG A 135 -5.78 3.26 2.30
C ARG A 135 -7.02 2.55 1.78
N ALA A 136 -7.59 1.64 2.56
CA ALA A 136 -8.80 0.92 2.21
C ALA A 136 -9.99 1.87 2.02
N ILE A 137 -10.20 2.82 2.93
CA ILE A 137 -11.24 3.85 2.84
C ILE A 137 -11.08 4.69 1.57
N ARG A 138 -9.85 5.14 1.25
CA ARG A 138 -9.57 5.92 0.02
C ARG A 138 -9.87 5.12 -1.26
N ALA A 139 -9.56 3.84 -1.25
CA ALA A 139 -9.85 2.91 -2.34
C ALA A 139 -11.31 2.39 -2.31
N ARG A 140 -12.16 2.89 -1.39
CA ARG A 140 -13.54 2.43 -1.19
C ARG A 140 -13.67 0.91 -1.05
N TYR A 141 -12.68 0.29 -0.39
CA TYR A 141 -12.59 -1.15 -0.19
C TYR A 141 -12.51 -1.98 -1.48
N ASP A 142 -12.13 -1.37 -2.61
CA ASP A 142 -11.86 -2.09 -3.85
C ASP A 142 -10.54 -2.88 -3.73
N PRO A 143 -10.54 -4.21 -3.91
CA PRO A 143 -9.34 -5.05 -3.77
C PRO A 143 -8.26 -4.74 -4.80
N PHE A 144 -8.66 -4.45 -6.04
CA PHE A 144 -7.73 -4.20 -7.15
C PHE A 144 -6.96 -2.90 -6.90
N GLU A 145 -7.67 -1.81 -6.58
CA GLU A 145 -7.08 -0.50 -6.31
C GLU A 145 -6.25 -0.50 -5.00
N GLN A 146 -6.71 -1.21 -3.95
CA GLN A 146 -5.93 -1.35 -2.71
C GLN A 146 -4.58 -2.05 -2.97
N SER A 147 -4.60 -3.17 -3.69
CA SER A 147 -3.42 -3.96 -4.00
C SER A 147 -2.48 -3.19 -4.91
N ARG A 148 -2.96 -2.75 -6.08
CA ARG A 148 -2.17 -2.03 -7.08
C ARG A 148 -1.55 -0.76 -6.51
N GLY A 149 -2.33 0.06 -5.81
CA GLY A 149 -1.83 1.27 -5.19
C GLY A 149 -0.74 1.01 -4.15
N ARG A 150 -0.84 -0.10 -3.40
CA ARG A 150 0.20 -0.48 -2.43
C ARG A 150 1.46 -1.01 -3.11
N VAL A 151 1.33 -1.82 -4.15
CA VAL A 151 2.45 -2.36 -4.93
C VAL A 151 3.21 -1.23 -5.63
N GLU A 152 2.52 -0.30 -6.29
CA GLU A 152 3.11 0.87 -6.95
C GLU A 152 3.83 1.78 -5.94
N GLN A 153 3.25 1.98 -4.76
CA GLN A 153 3.88 2.74 -3.68
C GLN A 153 5.20 2.10 -3.24
N LEU A 154 5.24 0.78 -3.09
CA LEU A 154 6.46 0.04 -2.72
C LEU A 154 7.52 0.11 -3.83
N LYS A 155 7.12 -0.04 -5.10
CA LYS A 155 8.02 0.13 -6.27
C LYS A 155 8.65 1.52 -6.28
N THR A 156 7.85 2.56 -6.05
CA THR A 156 8.30 3.96 -6.09
C THR A 156 9.28 4.29 -4.97
N LEU A 157 9.13 3.64 -3.81
CA LEU A 157 10.09 3.71 -2.69
C LEU A 157 11.36 2.88 -2.93
N GLY A 158 11.45 2.16 -4.06
CA GLY A 158 12.60 1.35 -4.44
C GLY A 158 12.63 -0.05 -3.82
N HIS A 159 11.52 -0.54 -3.26
CA HIS A 159 11.43 -1.92 -2.79
C HIS A 159 11.25 -2.87 -3.99
N SER A 160 11.90 -4.03 -3.96
CA SER A 160 11.55 -5.12 -4.89
C SER A 160 10.18 -5.64 -4.48
N VAL A 161 9.35 -5.90 -5.48
CA VAL A 161 7.99 -6.42 -5.33
C VAL A 161 7.78 -7.64 -6.22
N ASP A 162 8.85 -8.38 -6.52
CA ASP A 162 8.77 -9.56 -7.39
C ASP A 162 7.96 -10.68 -6.72
N LYS A 163 7.92 -10.68 -5.37
CA LYS A 163 7.16 -11.59 -4.53
C LYS A 163 6.25 -10.80 -3.60
N VAL A 164 4.95 -11.09 -3.65
CA VAL A 164 3.93 -10.43 -2.85
C VAL A 164 3.22 -11.46 -1.98
N GLU A 165 3.10 -11.15 -0.69
CA GLU A 165 2.26 -11.88 0.25
C GLU A 165 1.07 -11.00 0.60
N PHE A 166 -0.14 -11.50 0.38
CA PHE A 166 -1.36 -10.78 0.74
C PHE A 166 -1.77 -11.09 2.18
N ILE A 167 -2.26 -10.07 2.88
CA ILE A 167 -2.93 -10.23 4.17
C ILE A 167 -4.33 -9.63 4.05
N VAL A 168 -5.35 -10.48 4.06
CA VAL A 168 -6.76 -10.08 4.04
C VAL A 168 -7.23 -9.84 5.47
N MET A 169 -7.48 -8.58 5.78
CA MET A 169 -7.85 -8.11 7.11
C MET A 169 -9.34 -7.75 7.19
N GLY A 170 -9.87 -7.79 8.41
CA GLY A 170 -11.28 -7.46 8.71
C GLY A 170 -12.00 -8.51 9.56
N GLY A 171 -11.28 -9.53 10.04
CA GLY A 171 -11.71 -10.51 11.05
C GLY A 171 -12.77 -11.54 10.63
N THR A 172 -13.72 -11.18 9.77
CA THR A 172 -14.84 -12.06 9.38
C THR A 172 -15.01 -12.21 7.86
N PHE A 173 -13.93 -12.09 7.08
CA PHE A 173 -13.97 -12.22 5.61
C PHE A 173 -14.69 -13.50 5.16
N MET A 174 -14.44 -14.63 5.83
CA MET A 174 -15.05 -15.92 5.49
C MET A 174 -16.56 -16.00 5.77
N SER A 175 -17.12 -15.04 6.50
CA SER A 175 -18.56 -14.92 6.74
C SER A 175 -19.31 -14.20 5.62
N LEU A 176 -18.58 -13.62 4.65
CA LEU A 176 -19.19 -12.97 3.50
C LEU A 176 -19.68 -13.98 2.45
N PRO A 177 -20.67 -13.60 1.62
CA PRO A 177 -21.13 -14.44 0.52
C PRO A 177 -19.97 -14.91 -0.37
N GLU A 178 -20.03 -16.15 -0.84
CA GLU A 178 -18.99 -16.75 -1.69
C GLU A 178 -18.71 -15.91 -2.94
N SER A 179 -19.75 -15.40 -3.61
CA SER A 179 -19.61 -14.52 -4.77
C SER A 179 -18.76 -13.27 -4.50
N TYR A 180 -18.87 -12.69 -3.29
CA TYR A 180 -18.04 -11.55 -2.90
C TYR A 180 -16.61 -11.98 -2.60
N ARG A 181 -16.41 -13.12 -1.90
CA ARG A 181 -15.07 -13.63 -1.58
C ARG A 181 -14.30 -13.98 -2.84
N ASP A 182 -14.95 -14.66 -3.79
CA ASP A 182 -14.39 -15.02 -5.09
C ASP A 182 -14.04 -13.79 -5.92
N TRP A 183 -14.96 -12.82 -6.01
CA TRP A 183 -14.68 -11.53 -6.65
C TRP A 183 -13.48 -10.83 -6.00
N PHE A 184 -13.40 -10.84 -4.66
CA PHE A 184 -12.33 -10.16 -3.93
C PHE A 184 -10.97 -10.78 -4.24
N ILE A 185 -10.84 -12.10 -4.11
CA ILE A 185 -9.59 -12.83 -4.36
C ILE A 185 -9.17 -12.75 -5.83
N MET A 186 -10.12 -12.89 -6.76
CA MET A 186 -9.85 -12.77 -8.19
C MET A 186 -9.21 -11.41 -8.52
N ASN A 187 -9.77 -10.32 -7.99
CA ASN A 187 -9.22 -8.98 -8.20
C ASN A 187 -7.84 -8.77 -7.54
N LEU A 188 -7.53 -9.48 -6.45
CA LEU A 188 -6.17 -9.45 -5.88
C LEU A 188 -5.15 -10.08 -6.84
N HIS A 189 -5.44 -11.25 -7.41
CA HIS A 189 -4.57 -11.87 -8.40
C HIS A 189 -4.46 -11.04 -9.69
N ASP A 190 -5.59 -10.54 -10.18
CA ASP A 190 -5.67 -9.69 -11.37
C ASP A 190 -4.87 -8.39 -11.21
N SER A 191 -4.80 -7.83 -10.01
CA SER A 191 -3.96 -6.66 -9.72
C SER A 191 -2.47 -6.90 -9.91
N LEU A 192 -2.02 -8.16 -9.79
CA LEU A 192 -0.62 -8.55 -9.99
C LEU A 192 -0.35 -9.03 -11.41
N SER A 193 -1.29 -9.74 -12.04
CA SER A 193 -1.14 -10.26 -13.40
C SER A 193 -1.42 -9.22 -14.48
N GLY A 194 -2.25 -8.22 -14.19
CA GLY A 194 -2.76 -7.26 -15.18
C GLY A 194 -3.85 -7.84 -16.10
N HIS A 195 -4.24 -9.10 -15.90
CA HIS A 195 -5.34 -9.75 -16.62
C HIS A 195 -6.68 -9.47 -15.93
N ARG A 196 -7.80 -9.64 -16.65
CA ARG A 196 -9.14 -9.61 -16.05
C ARG A 196 -9.73 -11.00 -16.13
N SER A 197 -9.79 -11.69 -15.00
CA SER A 197 -10.24 -13.06 -14.91
C SER A 197 -11.75 -13.17 -14.76
N SER A 198 -12.31 -14.30 -15.16
CA SER A 198 -13.72 -14.65 -15.01
C SER A 198 -13.98 -15.62 -13.87
N SER A 199 -12.93 -16.27 -13.36
CA SER A 199 -12.99 -17.20 -12.23
C SER A 199 -11.72 -17.11 -11.39
N VAL A 200 -11.80 -17.53 -10.12
CA VAL A 200 -10.64 -17.63 -9.22
C VAL A 200 -9.55 -18.53 -9.80
N ALA A 201 -9.92 -19.68 -10.37
CA ALA A 201 -8.96 -20.63 -10.93
C ALA A 201 -8.19 -20.03 -12.11
N GLU A 202 -8.85 -19.24 -12.96
CA GLU A 202 -8.19 -18.49 -14.03
C GLU A 202 -7.24 -17.43 -13.44
N ALA A 203 -7.70 -16.67 -12.45
CA ALA A 203 -6.90 -15.64 -11.78
C ALA A 203 -5.61 -16.20 -11.17
N VAL A 204 -5.70 -17.32 -10.46
CA VAL A 204 -4.54 -18.02 -9.87
C VAL A 204 -3.58 -18.44 -10.98
N ARG A 205 -4.07 -19.11 -12.04
CA ARG A 205 -3.24 -19.55 -13.17
C ARG A 205 -2.52 -18.40 -13.88
N MET A 206 -3.19 -17.25 -14.06
CA MET A 206 -2.58 -16.07 -14.66
C MET A 206 -1.57 -15.41 -13.71
N SER A 207 -1.83 -15.45 -12.40
CA SER A 207 -0.92 -14.94 -11.37
C SER A 207 0.40 -15.72 -11.33
N GLU A 208 0.38 -17.04 -11.57
CA GLU A 208 1.59 -17.88 -11.63
C GLU A 208 2.58 -17.45 -12.72
N GLN A 209 2.05 -16.95 -13.84
CA GLN A 209 2.81 -16.48 -15.00
C GLN A 209 3.20 -14.99 -14.90
N SER A 210 2.71 -14.27 -13.89
CA SER A 210 3.04 -12.86 -13.69
C SER A 210 4.50 -12.67 -13.29
N GLN A 211 5.04 -11.50 -13.67
CA GLN A 211 6.33 -11.02 -13.17
C GLN A 211 6.30 -10.78 -11.66
N THR A 212 5.17 -10.28 -11.15
CA THR A 212 4.93 -10.08 -9.72
C THR A 212 4.09 -11.23 -9.20
N LYS A 213 4.70 -12.13 -8.43
CA LYS A 213 4.06 -13.38 -7.99
C LYS A 213 3.40 -13.23 -6.64
N CYS A 214 2.17 -13.74 -6.52
CA CYS A 214 1.59 -14.03 -5.23
C CYS A 214 2.27 -15.29 -4.67
N ILE A 215 2.90 -15.18 -3.50
CA ILE A 215 3.57 -16.32 -2.84
C ILE A 215 2.77 -16.89 -1.66
N GLY A 216 1.69 -16.22 -1.27
CA GLY A 216 0.85 -16.62 -0.16
C GLY A 216 -0.23 -15.58 0.14
N ILE A 217 -1.34 -16.09 0.68
CA ILE A 217 -2.48 -15.29 1.13
C ILE A 217 -2.79 -15.68 2.57
N THR A 218 -2.64 -14.73 3.49
CA THR A 218 -3.06 -14.86 4.88
C THR A 218 -4.47 -14.27 5.01
N ILE A 219 -5.43 -15.07 5.47
CA ILE A 219 -6.82 -14.62 5.68
C ILE A 219 -7.13 -14.62 7.17
N GLU A 220 -7.47 -13.45 7.71
CA GLU A 220 -8.00 -13.34 9.06
C GLU A 220 -9.43 -13.89 9.12
N THR A 221 -9.68 -14.81 10.04
CA THR A 221 -11.00 -15.39 10.25
C THR A 221 -11.23 -15.72 11.72
N ARG A 222 -12.49 -15.79 12.13
CA ARG A 222 -12.86 -16.32 13.45
C ARG A 222 -12.79 -17.86 13.45
N PRO A 223 -12.53 -18.49 14.61
CA PRO A 223 -12.44 -19.95 14.70
C PRO A 223 -13.70 -20.70 14.26
N ASP A 224 -14.88 -20.11 14.46
CA ASP A 224 -16.17 -20.64 14.00
C ASP A 224 -16.35 -20.57 12.48
N ALA A 225 -15.56 -19.75 11.80
CA ALA A 225 -15.50 -19.63 10.35
C ALA A 225 -14.27 -20.33 9.74
N ALA A 226 -13.80 -21.41 10.37
CA ALA A 226 -12.69 -22.28 9.91
C ALA A 226 -13.09 -23.76 9.71
N LEU A 227 -14.37 -24.01 9.40
CA LEU A 227 -14.91 -25.34 9.10
C LEU A 227 -14.41 -25.89 7.75
N LYS A 228 -14.60 -27.20 7.50
CA LYS A 228 -14.16 -27.88 6.27
C LYS A 228 -14.55 -27.17 4.95
N PRO A 229 -15.78 -26.64 4.78
CA PRO A 229 -16.13 -25.89 3.58
C PRO A 229 -15.28 -24.61 3.42
N HIS A 230 -15.03 -23.90 4.52
CA HIS A 230 -14.20 -22.69 4.51
C HIS A 230 -12.76 -23.01 4.14
N LEU A 231 -12.18 -24.07 4.72
CA LEU A 231 -10.83 -24.52 4.39
C LEU A 231 -10.70 -24.91 2.91
N SER A 232 -11.72 -25.58 2.35
CA SER A 232 -11.75 -25.93 0.93
C SER A 232 -11.76 -24.69 0.03
N HIS A 233 -12.44 -23.62 0.44
CA HIS A 233 -12.44 -22.35 -0.30
C HIS A 233 -11.10 -21.64 -0.17
N MET A 234 -10.49 -21.62 1.03
CA MET A 234 -9.16 -21.04 1.25
C MET A 234 -8.11 -21.70 0.36
N LEU A 235 -8.10 -23.03 0.27
CA LEU A 235 -7.18 -23.76 -0.62
C LEU A 235 -7.40 -23.47 -2.11
N ARG A 236 -8.62 -23.08 -2.51
CA ARG A 236 -8.92 -22.67 -3.89
C ARG A 236 -8.46 -21.24 -4.19
N TYR A 237 -8.26 -20.42 -3.16
CA TYR A 237 -7.84 -19.02 -3.30
C TYR A 237 -6.34 -18.86 -3.56
N GLY A 238 -5.53 -19.87 -3.30
CA GLY A 238 -4.07 -19.85 -3.44
C GLY A 238 -3.39 -20.24 -2.14
#